data_AF-A0A8H4UZT0-F1
#
_entry.id   AF-A0A8H4UZT0-F1
#
_cell.length_a   1.000
_cell.length_b   1.000
_cell.length_c   1.000
_cell.angle_alpha   90.00
_cell.angle_beta   90.00
_cell.angle_gamma   90.00
#
_symmetry.space_group_name_H-M   'P 1'
#
loop_
_entity.id
_entity.type
_entity.pdbx_description
1 polymer ?
#
loop_
_entity_poly.entity_id
_entity_poly.type
_entity_poly.pdbx_seq_one_letter_code
_entity_poly.pdbx_strand_id
1 'polypeptide(L)'
;MLTTNLGLKTVNQRENFLGVSKNDDENLVEGGIEQPDIMHNPLEGLLAQRVGCIRCGWTEGLSLIPFNCLTVSLGRGKEYDIRDCLDDYMALETIEGVECAKCTLLRTKDQLHRLLEQIEEDDNIVKGPQAATVTSTLKSSAETRLQAVQEALDEEDFTEKVLSKKCHIPSKNRVSVTKSRQAVIARTPKSLVIHVNRSVFDEMTGTLRKNSAAVRFPASIDLGEWCL
;
A
#
# COMPACT_ATOMS: atom_id res chain seq x y z
N MET A 1 15.02 23.53 -8.25
CA MET A 1 15.65 22.34 -7.65
C MET A 1 14.62 21.24 -7.63
N LEU A 2 14.77 20.24 -8.51
CA LEU A 2 13.85 19.09 -8.61
C LEU A 2 14.25 18.06 -7.56
N THR A 3 13.39 17.83 -6.56
CA THR A 3 13.53 16.72 -5.61
C THR A 3 12.93 15.47 -6.25
N THR A 4 13.78 14.61 -6.78
CA THR A 4 13.41 13.26 -7.17
C THR A 4 13.23 12.41 -5.91
N ASN A 5 11.99 12.15 -5.53
CA ASN A 5 11.66 11.12 -4.55
C ASN A 5 12.05 9.77 -5.14
N LEU A 6 13.25 9.28 -4.82
CA LEU A 6 13.61 7.88 -5.03
C LEU A 6 12.72 7.05 -4.10
N GLY A 7 11.69 6.45 -4.68
CA GLY A 7 10.84 5.46 -4.03
C GLY A 7 11.68 4.36 -3.36
N LEU A 8 11.13 3.84 -2.26
CA LEU A 8 11.61 2.70 -1.49
C LEU A 8 12.19 1.63 -2.43
N LYS A 9 13.52 1.56 -2.48
CA LYS A 9 14.23 0.39 -2.98
C LYS A 9 14.20 -0.65 -1.88
N THR A 10 13.75 -1.83 -2.27
CA THR A 10 13.60 -3.06 -1.50
C THR A 10 14.84 -3.33 -0.65
N VAL A 11 14.63 -3.38 0.68
CA VAL A 11 15.60 -4.00 1.59
C VAL A 11 15.41 -5.50 1.48
N ASN A 12 16.39 -6.15 0.85
CA ASN A 12 16.51 -7.60 0.79
C ASN A 12 16.91 -8.11 2.18
N GLN A 13 15.92 -8.36 3.04
CA GLN A 13 16.08 -9.13 4.27
C GLN A 13 15.02 -10.23 4.27
N ARG A 14 15.46 -11.42 3.83
CA ARG A 14 14.84 -12.74 4.04
C ARG A 14 13.32 -12.70 4.20
N GLU A 15 12.65 -12.79 3.05
CA GLU A 15 11.25 -13.17 2.96
C GLU A 15 11.07 -14.53 3.67
N ASN A 16 10.49 -14.53 4.88
CA ASN A 16 9.85 -15.72 5.42
C ASN A 16 8.53 -15.89 4.68
N PHE A 17 8.63 -16.38 3.45
CA PHE A 17 7.50 -16.82 2.64
C PHE A 17 7.01 -18.13 3.24
N LEU A 18 5.83 -18.12 3.87
CA LEU A 18 5.11 -19.35 4.22
C LEU A 18 4.64 -20.02 2.92
N GLY A 19 5.53 -20.79 2.31
CA GLY A 19 5.20 -21.66 1.18
C GLY A 19 4.33 -22.81 1.66
N VAL A 20 3.06 -22.81 1.27
CA VAL A 20 2.20 -23.98 1.34
C VAL A 20 2.61 -24.91 0.19
N SER A 21 3.49 -25.87 0.47
CA SER A 21 3.70 -27.01 -0.41
C SER A 21 2.67 -28.08 -0.07
N LYS A 22 1.74 -28.34 -1.00
CA LYS A 22 0.93 -29.55 -0.99
C LYS A 22 1.85 -30.75 -1.27
N ASN A 23 1.89 -31.70 -0.35
CA ASN A 23 2.13 -33.10 -0.67
C ASN A 23 1.37 -33.95 0.34
N ASP A 24 0.52 -34.81 -0.20
CA ASP A 24 -0.24 -35.83 0.50
C ASP A 24 0.71 -36.93 0.97
N ASP A 25 0.82 -37.11 2.29
CA ASP A 25 0.91 -38.44 2.90
C ASP A 25 0.69 -38.33 4.41
N GLU A 26 -0.34 -39.01 4.89
CA GLU A 26 -0.71 -39.08 6.30
C GLU A 26 0.35 -39.85 7.10
N ASN A 27 1.07 -39.15 7.97
CA ASN A 27 1.61 -39.74 9.20
C ASN A 27 1.68 -38.65 10.28
N LEU A 28 0.85 -38.81 11.32
CA LEU A 28 0.87 -37.99 12.53
C LEU A 28 2.16 -38.27 13.31
N VAL A 29 3.16 -37.42 13.13
CA VAL A 29 4.34 -37.38 14.00
C VAL A 29 4.11 -36.27 15.03
N GLU A 30 3.78 -36.66 16.25
CA GLU A 30 3.91 -35.81 17.44
C GLU A 30 5.39 -35.53 17.68
N GLY A 31 5.92 -34.54 16.97
CA GLY A 31 7.27 -34.03 17.14
C GLY A 31 7.19 -32.53 17.06
N GLY A 32 7.08 -31.87 18.21
CA GLY A 32 7.23 -30.42 18.29
C GLY A 32 8.55 -30.06 17.63
N ILE A 33 8.49 -29.33 16.51
CA ILE A 33 9.67 -28.73 15.92
C ILE A 33 10.10 -27.68 16.94
N GLU A 34 11.05 -28.03 17.81
CA GLU A 34 11.76 -27.04 18.62
C GLU A 34 12.41 -26.08 17.64
N GLN A 35 11.75 -24.94 17.41
CA GLN A 35 12.37 -23.83 16.73
C GLN A 35 13.60 -23.47 17.56
N PRO A 36 14.79 -23.37 16.94
CA PRO A 36 15.98 -22.93 17.68
C PRO A 36 15.63 -21.63 18.40
N ASP A 37 15.96 -21.52 19.68
CA ASP A 37 15.76 -20.32 20.49
C ASP A 37 16.67 -19.22 19.95
N ILE A 38 16.24 -18.61 18.85
CA ILE A 38 16.87 -17.46 18.27
C ILE A 38 16.58 -16.34 19.27
N MET A 39 17.59 -15.96 20.05
CA MET A 39 17.55 -14.76 20.88
C MET A 39 17.22 -13.55 20.00
N HIS A 40 15.93 -13.21 19.93
CA HIS A 40 15.47 -12.01 19.28
C HIS A 40 15.85 -10.79 20.12
N ASN A 41 16.17 -9.69 19.45
CA ASN A 41 16.38 -8.42 20.12
C ASN A 41 15.12 -8.09 20.94
N PRO A 42 15.21 -7.89 22.26
CA PRO A 42 14.02 -7.65 23.09
C PRO A 42 13.27 -6.37 22.72
N LEU A 43 13.92 -5.44 22.01
CA LEU A 43 13.30 -4.22 21.49
C LEU A 43 12.49 -4.45 20.21
N GLU A 44 12.64 -5.60 19.56
CA GLU A 44 12.04 -5.86 18.25
C GLU A 44 10.55 -6.20 18.38
N GLY A 45 9.70 -5.37 17.78
CA GLY A 45 8.28 -5.61 17.56
C GLY A 45 7.94 -5.66 16.06
N LEU A 46 6.67 -5.88 15.74
CA LEU A 46 6.14 -5.77 14.38
C LEU A 46 4.94 -4.82 14.37
N LEU A 47 4.91 -3.90 13.42
CA LEU A 47 3.72 -3.15 13.04
C LEU A 47 2.99 -3.90 11.93
N ALA A 48 1.67 -3.98 11.99
CA ALA A 48 0.83 -4.30 10.85
C ALA A 48 0.36 -3.02 10.19
N GLN A 49 0.79 -2.80 8.95
CA GLN A 49 0.40 -1.65 8.16
C GLN A 49 -0.60 -2.06 7.07
N ARG A 50 -1.73 -1.37 7.01
CA ARG A 50 -2.70 -1.48 5.91
C ARG A 50 -2.66 -0.22 5.07
N VAL A 51 -2.62 -0.39 3.75
CA VAL A 51 -2.83 0.70 2.79
C VAL A 51 -3.94 0.31 1.82
N GLY A 52 -5.00 1.13 1.74
CA GLY A 52 -6.20 0.81 0.97
C GLY A 52 -6.75 2.01 0.20
N CYS A 53 -7.16 1.79 -1.05
CA CYS A 53 -7.81 2.82 -1.85
C CYS A 53 -9.20 3.14 -1.29
N ILE A 54 -9.46 4.41 -0.95
CA ILE A 54 -10.77 4.81 -0.41
C ILE A 54 -11.88 4.81 -1.48
N ARG A 55 -11.50 4.86 -2.77
CA ARG A 55 -12.45 4.87 -3.90
C ARG A 55 -12.95 3.48 -4.26
N CYS A 56 -12.05 2.51 -4.42
CA CYS A 56 -12.40 1.15 -4.87
C CYS A 56 -12.26 0.08 -3.79
N GLY A 57 -11.80 0.43 -2.59
CA GLY A 57 -11.61 -0.50 -1.46
C GLY A 57 -10.40 -1.42 -1.56
N TRP A 58 -9.73 -1.50 -2.72
CA TRP A 58 -8.61 -2.43 -2.92
C TRP A 58 -7.44 -2.16 -1.96
N THR A 59 -6.88 -3.25 -1.43
CA THR A 59 -5.71 -3.28 -0.55
C THR A 59 -4.90 -4.55 -0.83
N GLU A 60 -3.58 -4.48 -0.70
CA GLU A 60 -2.66 -5.62 -0.87
C GLU A 60 -2.56 -6.49 0.41
N GLY A 61 -3.38 -6.19 1.42
CA GLY A 61 -3.34 -6.84 2.74
C GLY A 61 -2.51 -6.08 3.76
N LEU A 62 -2.03 -6.79 4.78
CA LEU A 62 -1.18 -6.25 5.84
C LEU A 62 0.30 -6.44 5.51
N SER A 63 1.06 -5.35 5.57
CA SER A 63 2.52 -5.38 5.56
C SER A 63 3.02 -5.42 7.00
N LEU A 64 3.84 -6.42 7.33
CA LEU A 64 4.50 -6.50 8.63
C LEU A 64 5.84 -5.77 8.59
N ILE A 65 5.98 -4.73 9.42
CA ILE A 65 7.15 -3.86 9.44
C ILE A 65 7.84 -4.01 10.80
N PRO A 66 9.10 -4.49 10.85
CA PRO A 66 9.84 -4.56 12.10
C PRO A 66 10.14 -3.16 12.64
N PHE A 67 10.03 -3.01 13.95
CA PHE A 67 10.43 -1.78 14.65
C PHE A 67 11.21 -2.12 15.91
N ASN A 68 12.11 -1.22 16.31
CA ASN A 68 12.82 -1.26 17.58
C ASN A 68 12.48 -0.08 18.51
N CYS A 69 11.76 0.91 17.97
CA CYS A 69 11.40 2.14 18.63
C CYS A 69 10.20 2.77 17.93
N LEU A 70 9.18 3.18 18.70
CA LEU A 70 8.09 4.00 18.19
C LEU A 70 8.46 5.47 18.37
N THR A 71 8.62 6.20 17.26
CA THR A 71 8.88 7.64 17.32
C THR A 71 7.56 8.41 17.22
N VAL A 72 7.15 9.03 18.31
CA VAL A 72 5.92 9.85 18.38
C VAL A 72 6.26 11.33 18.25
N SER A 73 5.33 12.09 17.65
CA SER A 73 5.52 13.52 17.40
C SER A 73 4.73 14.36 18.39
N LEU A 74 5.25 15.55 18.70
CA LEU A 74 4.54 16.55 19.50
C LEU A 74 4.06 17.69 18.62
N GLY A 75 2.83 18.15 18.83
CA GLY A 75 2.28 19.33 18.15
C GLY A 75 2.72 20.66 18.79
N ARG A 76 1.85 21.68 18.70
CA ARG A 76 2.10 23.05 19.19
C ARG A 76 1.63 23.32 20.63
N GLY A 77 1.05 22.32 21.28
CA GLY A 77 0.57 22.38 22.66
C GLY A 77 1.70 22.53 23.68
N LYS A 78 1.33 22.93 24.90
CA LYS A 78 2.28 23.09 26.01
C LYS A 78 2.50 21.78 26.80
N GLU A 79 1.56 20.86 26.69
CA GLU A 79 1.54 19.59 27.41
C GLU A 79 0.85 18.52 26.54
N TYR A 80 1.29 17.28 26.67
CA TYR A 80 0.80 16.09 25.96
C TYR A 80 0.76 14.89 26.89
N ASP A 81 -0.20 13.99 26.72
CA ASP A 81 -0.12 12.62 27.25
C ASP A 81 0.52 11.70 26.20
N ILE A 82 1.33 10.74 26.65
CA ILE A 82 1.98 9.77 25.74
C ILE A 82 0.96 8.91 25.00
N ARG A 83 -0.22 8.68 25.59
CA ARG A 83 -1.31 7.91 24.98
C ARG A 83 -1.89 8.65 23.77
N ASP A 84 -2.16 9.95 23.91
CA ASP A 84 -2.58 10.81 22.78
C ASP A 84 -1.54 10.77 21.65
N CYS A 85 -0.25 10.76 22.00
CA CYS A 85 0.83 10.65 21.00
C CYS A 85 0.87 9.29 20.28
N LEU A 86 0.46 8.21 20.95
CA LEU A 86 0.34 6.88 20.34
C LEU A 86 -0.93 6.79 19.48
N ASP A 87 -2.03 7.40 19.91
CA ASP A 87 -3.25 7.55 19.12
C ASP A 87 -2.96 8.27 17.80
N ASP A 88 -2.27 9.41 17.87
CA ASP A 88 -1.85 10.16 16.68
C ASP A 88 -0.92 9.34 15.79
N TYR A 89 0.01 8.55 16.38
CA TYR A 89 0.93 7.70 15.63
C TYR A 89 0.21 6.58 14.86
N MET A 90 -0.87 6.05 15.43
CA MET A 90 -1.63 4.91 14.88
C MET A 90 -2.96 5.29 14.24
N ALA A 91 -3.24 6.60 14.16
CA ALA A 91 -4.42 7.12 13.52
C ALA A 91 -4.47 6.73 12.03
N LEU A 92 -5.69 6.60 11.52
CA LEU A 92 -5.92 6.43 10.09
C LEU A 92 -5.56 7.75 9.38
N GLU A 93 -4.57 7.72 8.50
CA GLU A 93 -4.18 8.86 7.69
C GLU A 93 -4.62 8.69 6.23
N THR A 94 -4.83 9.81 5.55
CA THR A 94 -5.13 9.83 4.11
C THR A 94 -3.93 10.36 3.32
N ILE A 95 -3.56 9.63 2.27
CA ILE A 95 -2.44 9.96 1.39
C ILE A 95 -2.99 10.24 0.00
N GLU A 96 -2.81 11.48 -0.48
CA GLU A 96 -3.26 11.91 -1.79
C GLU A 96 -2.25 11.58 -2.89
N GLY A 97 -2.71 11.54 -4.15
CA GLY A 97 -1.84 11.41 -5.32
C GLY A 97 -1.26 10.02 -5.55
N VAL A 98 -1.66 9.00 -4.79
CA VAL A 98 -1.11 7.64 -4.90
C VAL A 98 -1.78 6.87 -6.03
N GLU A 99 -0.98 6.23 -6.88
CA GLU A 99 -1.50 5.39 -7.96
C GLU A 99 -2.31 4.20 -7.43
N CYS A 100 -3.48 3.96 -8.01
CA CYS A 100 -4.30 2.79 -7.75
C CYS A 100 -4.45 1.94 -9.00
N ALA A 101 -3.92 0.72 -8.93
CA ALA A 101 -3.93 -0.22 -10.03
C ALA A 101 -5.36 -0.66 -10.41
N LYS A 102 -6.21 -1.04 -9.45
CA LYS A 102 -7.62 -1.39 -9.71
C LYS A 102 -8.41 -0.23 -10.35
N CYS A 103 -8.28 0.99 -9.81
CA CYS A 103 -8.92 2.17 -10.43
C CYS A 103 -8.40 2.46 -11.84
N THR A 104 -7.12 2.16 -12.10
CA THR A 104 -6.52 2.31 -13.43
C THR A 104 -7.12 1.33 -14.43
N LEU A 105 -7.26 0.06 -14.04
CA LEU A 105 -7.89 -0.97 -14.87
C LEU A 105 -9.36 -0.66 -15.13
N LEU A 106 -10.12 -0.27 -14.09
CA LEU A 106 -11.54 0.12 -14.25
C LEU A 106 -11.70 1.28 -15.24
N ARG A 107 -10.91 2.35 -15.11
CA ARG A 107 -10.93 3.46 -16.06
C ARG A 107 -10.57 3.01 -17.47
N THR A 108 -9.59 2.13 -17.61
CA THR A 108 -9.15 1.62 -18.92
C THR A 108 -10.23 0.76 -19.56
N LYS A 109 -10.90 -0.10 -18.79
CA LYS A 109 -12.06 -0.88 -19.21
C LYS A 109 -13.16 0.05 -19.75
N ASP A 110 -13.54 1.08 -18.99
CA ASP A 110 -14.57 2.04 -19.41
C ASP A 110 -14.18 2.84 -20.66
N GLN A 111 -12.89 3.10 -20.86
CA GLN A 111 -12.39 3.77 -22.06
C GLN A 111 -12.41 2.85 -23.29
N LEU A 112 -12.07 1.58 -23.11
CA LEU A 112 -12.09 0.59 -24.18
C LEU A 112 -13.51 0.24 -24.62
N HIS A 113 -14.46 0.10 -23.68
CA HIS A 113 -15.87 -0.09 -24.02
C HIS A 113 -16.41 1.06 -24.87
N ARG A 114 -16.21 2.30 -24.43
CA ARG A 114 -16.65 3.48 -25.19
C ARG A 114 -16.00 3.57 -26.57
N LEU A 115 -14.73 3.20 -26.70
CA LEU A 115 -14.05 3.16 -27.99
C LEU A 115 -14.69 2.13 -28.94
N LEU A 116 -15.04 0.95 -28.42
CA LEU A 116 -15.69 -0.10 -29.21
C LEU A 116 -17.10 0.29 -29.65
N GLU A 117 -17.88 0.91 -28.76
CA GLU A 117 -19.21 1.46 -29.08
C GLU A 117 -19.13 2.49 -30.22
N GLN A 118 -18.18 3.43 -30.14
CA GLN A 118 -17.97 4.44 -31.18
C GLN A 118 -17.56 3.82 -32.53
N ILE A 119 -16.69 2.81 -32.51
CA ILE A 119 -16.29 2.11 -33.73
C ILE A 119 -17.49 1.42 -34.39
N GLU A 120 -18.39 0.81 -33.60
CA GLU A 120 -19.60 0.15 -34.13
C GLU A 120 -20.60 1.14 -34.72
N GLU A 121 -20.74 2.33 -34.11
CA GLU A 121 -21.58 3.40 -34.66
C GLU A 121 -21.03 3.95 -35.99
N ASP A 122 -19.72 4.17 -36.09
CA ASP A 122 -19.06 4.73 -37.27
C ASP A 122 -19.04 3.75 -38.47
N ASP A 123 -18.89 2.44 -38.21
CA ASP A 123 -18.88 1.39 -39.25
C ASP A 123 -20.26 1.26 -39.94
N ASN A 124 -21.34 1.67 -39.27
CA ASN A 124 -22.67 1.74 -39.86
C ASN A 124 -22.83 2.93 -40.84
N ILE A 125 -21.94 3.94 -40.80
CA ILE A 125 -22.06 5.21 -41.54
C ILE A 125 -21.07 5.29 -42.71
N VAL A 126 -19.81 4.82 -42.56
CA VAL A 126 -18.74 5.07 -43.54
C VAL A 126 -18.32 3.79 -44.28
N LYS A 127 -18.83 3.59 -45.51
CA LYS A 127 -18.46 2.45 -46.38
C LYS A 127 -17.35 2.82 -47.38
N GLY A 128 -16.09 2.77 -46.94
CA GLY A 128 -14.92 2.95 -47.80
C GLY A 128 -13.88 1.81 -47.61
N PRO A 129 -13.28 1.27 -48.69
CA PRO A 129 -12.44 0.07 -48.62
C PRO A 129 -11.11 0.24 -47.85
N GLN A 130 -10.56 1.46 -47.76
CA GLN A 130 -9.37 1.73 -46.93
C GLN A 130 -9.70 2.05 -45.48
N ALA A 131 -10.90 2.61 -45.21
CA ALA A 131 -11.37 2.88 -43.86
C ALA A 131 -11.68 1.56 -43.11
N ALA A 132 -12.31 0.59 -43.79
CA ALA A 132 -12.69 -0.70 -43.22
C ALA A 132 -11.50 -1.53 -42.65
N THR A 133 -10.33 -1.50 -43.30
CA THR A 133 -9.13 -2.22 -42.83
C THR A 133 -8.52 -1.57 -41.57
N VAL A 134 -8.58 -0.24 -41.47
CA VAL A 134 -8.09 0.49 -40.29
C VAL A 134 -9.06 0.31 -39.12
N THR A 135 -10.36 0.39 -39.37
CA THR A 135 -11.41 0.17 -38.36
C THR A 135 -11.34 -1.24 -37.77
N SER A 136 -11.19 -2.27 -38.61
CA SER A 136 -11.11 -3.67 -38.15
C SER A 136 -9.86 -3.97 -37.31
N THR A 137 -8.70 -3.42 -37.68
CA THR A 137 -7.46 -3.59 -36.89
C THR A 137 -7.50 -2.85 -35.56
N LEU A 138 -8.08 -1.64 -35.52
CA LEU A 138 -8.31 -0.90 -34.27
C LEU A 138 -9.30 -1.64 -33.36
N LYS A 139 -10.40 -2.17 -33.91
CA LYS A 139 -11.39 -2.96 -33.16
C LYS A 139 -10.74 -4.18 -32.50
N SER A 140 -10.04 -5.00 -33.28
CA SER A 140 -9.37 -6.20 -32.75
C SER A 140 -8.32 -5.86 -31.68
N SER A 141 -7.56 -4.77 -31.85
CA SER A 141 -6.60 -4.31 -30.83
C SER A 141 -7.30 -3.87 -29.54
N ALA A 142 -8.42 -3.14 -29.64
CA ALA A 142 -9.20 -2.71 -28.49
C ALA A 142 -9.85 -3.88 -27.75
N GLU A 143 -10.41 -4.85 -28.46
CA GLU A 143 -10.98 -6.09 -27.90
C GLU A 143 -9.92 -6.91 -27.15
N THR A 144 -8.75 -7.11 -27.75
CA THR A 144 -7.63 -7.85 -27.13
C THR A 144 -7.19 -7.17 -25.83
N ARG A 145 -7.08 -5.83 -25.84
CA ARG A 145 -6.71 -5.07 -24.64
C ARG A 145 -7.82 -5.11 -23.58
N LEU A 146 -9.09 -5.07 -24.00
CA LEU A 146 -10.23 -5.14 -23.09
C LEU A 146 -10.27 -6.50 -22.39
N GLN A 147 -10.05 -7.58 -23.13
CA GLN A 147 -9.94 -8.93 -22.57
C GLN A 147 -8.80 -9.02 -21.55
N ALA A 148 -7.61 -8.52 -21.89
CA ALA A 148 -6.47 -8.50 -20.97
C ALA A 148 -6.74 -7.73 -19.67
N VAL A 149 -7.48 -6.62 -19.75
CA VAL A 149 -7.90 -5.82 -18.58
C VAL A 149 -8.97 -6.54 -17.77
N GLN A 150 -9.92 -7.21 -18.43
CA GLN A 150 -10.98 -7.96 -17.77
C GLN A 150 -10.40 -9.16 -16.98
N GLU A 151 -9.50 -9.93 -17.60
CA GLU A 151 -8.79 -11.01 -16.92
C GLU A 151 -8.03 -10.51 -15.68
N ALA A 152 -7.32 -9.38 -15.80
CA ALA A 152 -6.61 -8.79 -14.66
C ALA A 152 -7.54 -8.36 -13.50
N LEU A 153 -8.77 -7.91 -13.83
CA LEU A 153 -9.78 -7.57 -12.83
C LEU A 153 -10.39 -8.82 -12.18
N ASP A 154 -10.61 -9.88 -12.96
CA ASP A 154 -11.23 -11.12 -12.50
C ASP A 154 -10.27 -11.97 -11.64
N GLU A 155 -8.98 -11.99 -12.01
CA GLU A 155 -7.90 -12.66 -11.27
C GLU A 155 -7.37 -11.81 -10.08
N GLU A 156 -7.83 -10.57 -9.96
CA GLU A 156 -7.32 -9.55 -9.03
C GLU A 156 -5.78 -9.36 -9.08
N ASP A 157 -5.15 -9.63 -10.24
CA ASP A 157 -3.72 -9.38 -10.46
C ASP A 157 -3.48 -7.91 -10.86
N PHE A 158 -3.14 -7.12 -9.86
CA PHE A 158 -2.87 -5.70 -9.99
C PHE A 158 -1.39 -5.33 -10.01
N THR A 159 -0.52 -6.28 -10.36
CA THR A 159 0.92 -6.05 -10.40
C THR A 159 1.34 -5.08 -11.52
N GLU A 160 2.43 -4.35 -11.30
CA GLU A 160 2.96 -3.41 -12.31
C GLU A 160 3.29 -4.10 -13.64
N LYS A 161 3.66 -5.40 -13.61
CA LYS A 161 3.89 -6.20 -14.82
C LYS A 161 2.60 -6.40 -15.61
N VAL A 162 1.49 -6.72 -14.96
CA VAL A 162 0.19 -6.86 -15.64
C VAL A 162 -0.25 -5.54 -16.23
N LEU A 163 -0.16 -4.45 -15.49
CA LEU A 163 -0.63 -3.17 -16.00
C LEU A 163 0.24 -2.65 -17.16
N SER A 164 1.57 -2.73 -17.06
CA SER A 164 2.47 -2.22 -18.09
C SER A 164 2.62 -3.14 -19.31
N LYS A 165 2.70 -4.46 -19.11
CA LYS A 165 3.00 -5.44 -20.19
C LYS A 165 1.77 -6.16 -20.73
N LYS A 166 0.86 -6.63 -19.86
CA LYS A 166 -0.36 -7.36 -20.29
C LYS A 166 -1.41 -6.38 -20.81
N CYS A 167 -1.72 -5.34 -20.03
CA CYS A 167 -2.76 -4.35 -20.36
C CYS A 167 -2.24 -3.17 -21.20
N HIS A 168 -0.92 -3.03 -21.37
CA HIS A 168 -0.28 -1.95 -22.14
C HIS A 168 -0.65 -0.54 -21.63
N ILE A 169 -0.76 -0.37 -20.31
CA ILE A 169 -1.11 0.90 -19.67
C ILE A 169 0.17 1.57 -19.14
N PRO A 170 0.67 2.64 -19.78
CA PRO A 170 1.86 3.35 -19.32
C PRO A 170 1.58 4.15 -18.04
N SER A 171 2.62 4.45 -17.27
CA SER A 171 2.51 5.15 -15.97
C SER A 171 1.78 6.50 -16.07
N LYS A 172 1.97 7.25 -17.17
CA LYS A 172 1.26 8.51 -17.43
C LYS A 172 -0.27 8.40 -17.50
N ASN A 173 -0.79 7.19 -17.73
CA ASN A 173 -2.22 6.91 -17.81
C ASN A 173 -2.76 6.27 -16.52
N ARG A 174 -1.92 6.08 -15.50
CA ARG A 174 -2.32 5.57 -14.19
C ARG A 174 -3.26 6.56 -13.51
N VAL A 175 -4.18 6.03 -12.72
CA VAL A 175 -5.13 6.81 -11.93
C VAL A 175 -4.55 7.02 -10.54
N SER A 176 -4.24 8.28 -10.22
CA SER A 176 -3.95 8.70 -8.85
C SER A 176 -5.24 8.90 -8.06
N VAL A 177 -5.25 8.42 -6.83
CA VAL A 177 -6.36 8.51 -5.89
C VAL A 177 -5.85 8.80 -4.49
N THR A 178 -6.77 9.09 -3.58
CA THR A 178 -6.48 9.08 -2.16
C THR A 178 -6.50 7.63 -1.64
N LYS A 179 -5.51 7.26 -0.85
CA LYS A 179 -5.47 6.00 -0.09
C LYS A 179 -5.52 6.30 1.40
N SER A 180 -6.09 5.38 2.17
CA SER A 180 -5.96 5.36 3.62
C SER A 180 -4.73 4.53 4.00
N ARG A 181 -3.98 4.96 5.01
CA ARG A 181 -2.89 4.22 5.63
C ARG A 181 -3.12 4.17 7.13
N GLN A 182 -2.86 3.00 7.74
CA GLN A 182 -2.84 2.85 9.18
C GLN A 182 -1.77 1.81 9.54
N ALA A 183 -1.06 2.02 10.64
CA ALA A 183 -0.13 1.05 11.19
C ALA A 183 -0.37 0.91 12.70
N VAL A 184 -0.55 -0.32 13.15
CA VAL A 184 -0.76 -0.66 14.57
C VAL A 184 0.18 -1.80 14.97
N ILE A 185 0.31 -2.09 16.26
CA ILE A 185 1.22 -3.14 16.74
C ILE A 185 0.63 -4.53 16.46
N ALA A 186 1.30 -5.32 15.62
CA ALA A 186 0.96 -6.72 15.38
C ALA A 186 1.64 -7.66 16.39
N ARG A 187 2.88 -7.34 16.76
CA ARG A 187 3.65 -8.07 17.77
C ARG A 187 4.33 -7.06 18.68
N THR A 188 3.97 -7.07 19.95
CA THR A 188 4.60 -6.23 20.97
C THR A 188 6.05 -6.67 21.21
N PRO A 189 7.01 -5.74 21.35
CA PRO A 189 8.35 -6.07 21.80
C PRO A 189 8.35 -6.51 23.27
N LYS A 190 9.36 -7.26 23.70
CA LYS A 190 9.56 -7.58 25.13
C LYS A 190 9.89 -6.33 25.95
N SER A 191 10.54 -5.36 25.30
CA SER A 191 10.92 -4.08 25.89
C SER A 191 10.55 -2.97 24.90
N LEU A 192 9.52 -2.19 25.23
CA LEU A 192 9.06 -1.09 24.38
C LEU A 192 9.93 0.15 24.58
N VAL A 193 10.36 0.75 23.47
CA VAL A 193 10.99 2.07 23.44
C VAL A 193 10.09 3.04 22.70
N ILE A 194 9.74 4.14 23.35
CA ILE A 194 9.04 5.26 22.74
C ILE A 194 9.97 6.46 22.72
N HIS A 195 10.30 6.92 21.53
CA HIS A 195 11.09 8.13 21.32
C HIS A 195 10.16 9.31 21.06
N VAL A 196 10.18 10.30 21.95
CA VAL A 196 9.43 11.55 21.75
C VAL A 196 10.26 12.50 20.89
N ASN A 197 9.83 12.71 19.64
CA ASN A 197 10.51 13.64 18.75
C ASN A 197 10.28 15.10 19.18
N ARG A 198 11.30 15.69 19.79
CA ARG A 198 11.31 17.10 20.21
C ARG A 198 12.00 18.04 19.22
N SER A 199 12.57 17.52 18.13
CA SER A 199 13.21 18.34 17.10
C SER A 199 12.17 18.72 16.06
N VAL A 200 11.71 19.97 16.10
CA VAL A 200 10.63 20.46 15.21
C VAL A 200 11.19 21.49 14.26
N PHE A 201 10.91 21.29 12.97
CA PHE A 201 11.17 22.29 11.93
C PHE A 201 9.97 23.22 11.81
N ASP A 202 10.19 24.52 11.91
CA ASP A 202 9.16 25.52 11.67
C ASP A 202 9.16 25.90 10.19
N GLU A 203 8.13 25.47 9.46
CA GLU A 203 8.03 25.70 8.01
C GLU A 203 7.84 27.18 7.65
N MET A 204 7.32 28.01 8.57
CA MET A 204 7.09 29.43 8.31
C MET A 204 8.38 30.23 8.46
N THR A 205 9.22 29.90 9.44
CA THR A 205 10.47 30.61 9.71
C THR A 205 11.71 29.90 9.17
N GLY A 206 11.60 28.64 8.77
CA GLY A 206 12.71 27.80 8.31
C GLY A 206 13.69 27.39 9.42
N THR A 207 13.31 27.56 10.69
CA THR A 207 14.21 27.33 11.83
C THR A 207 13.94 26.00 12.52
N LEU A 208 15.01 25.37 13.01
CA LEU A 208 14.90 24.21 13.88
C LEU A 208 14.76 24.67 15.33
N ARG A 209 13.78 24.13 16.05
CA ARG A 209 13.54 24.43 17.46
C ARG A 209 13.28 23.17 18.27
N LYS A 210 13.65 23.24 19.55
CA LYS A 210 13.31 22.20 20.53
C LYS A 210 11.88 22.40 21.04
N ASN A 211 11.04 21.38 20.88
CA ASN A 211 9.74 21.33 21.53
C ASN A 211 9.92 21.02 23.03
N SER A 212 9.64 22.02 23.86
CA SER A 212 9.78 21.95 25.32
C SER A 212 8.46 21.60 26.04
N ALA A 213 7.44 21.15 25.31
CA ALA A 213 6.17 20.75 25.91
C ALA A 213 6.36 19.65 26.97
N ALA A 214 5.62 19.74 28.06
CA ALA A 214 5.59 18.68 29.07
C ALA A 214 4.96 17.42 28.44
N VAL A 215 5.50 16.25 28.76
CA VAL A 215 4.92 14.97 28.32
C VAL A 215 4.63 14.15 29.55
N ARG A 216 3.35 13.89 29.79
CA ARG A 216 2.87 13.02 30.86
C ARG A 216 2.80 11.60 30.34
N PHE A 217 3.17 10.65 31.19
CA PHE A 217 3.05 9.23 30.92
C PHE A 217 2.72 8.51 32.22
N PRO A 218 1.86 7.48 32.19
CA PRO A 218 1.54 6.70 33.38
C PRO A 218 2.71 5.78 33.75
N ALA A 219 2.71 5.30 35.00
CA ALA A 219 3.69 4.29 35.44
C ALA A 219 3.48 2.92 34.75
N SER A 220 2.25 2.64 34.34
CA SER A 220 1.85 1.45 33.59
C SER A 220 0.95 1.86 32.43
N ILE A 221 1.20 1.29 31.25
CA ILE A 221 0.40 1.53 30.04
C ILE A 221 -0.04 0.17 29.48
N ASP A 222 -1.33 0.04 29.18
CA ASP A 222 -1.86 -1.09 28.43
C ASP A 222 -1.72 -0.77 26.94
N LEU A 223 -1.11 -1.67 26.17
CA LEU A 223 -0.92 -1.49 24.73
C LEU A 223 -2.09 -2.02 23.89
N GLY A 224 -3.08 -2.67 24.52
CA GLY A 224 -4.18 -3.33 23.82
C GLY A 224 -4.93 -2.41 22.85
N GLU A 225 -5.08 -1.13 23.17
CA GLU A 225 -5.75 -0.13 22.31
C GLU A 225 -5.03 0.10 20.96
N TRP A 226 -3.74 -0.23 20.91
CA TRP A 226 -2.85 -0.04 19.77
C TRP A 226 -2.41 -1.36 19.13
N CYS A 227 -2.95 -2.50 19.56
CA CYS A 227 -2.63 -3.82 19.03
C CYS A 227 -3.77 -4.37 18.16
N LEU A 228 -3.43 -5.27 17.23
CA LEU A 228 -4.40 -6.09 16.48
C LEU A 228 -5.01 -7.21 17.32
#